data_AF-A0A7S1FBA4-F1
#
_entry.id   AF-A0A7S1FBA4-F1
#
_cell.length_a   1.000
_cell.length_b   1.000
_cell.length_c   1.000
_cell.angle_alpha   90.00
_cell.angle_beta   90.00
_cell.angle_gamma   90.00
#
_symmetry.space_group_name_H-M   'P 1'
#
loop_
_entity.id
_entity.type
_entity.pdbx_description
1 polymer ?
#
loop_
_entity_poly.entity_id
_entity_poly.type
_entity_poly.pdbx_seq_one_letter_code
_entity_poly.pdbx_strand_id
1 'polypeptide(L)'
;MSDLHAAILKNLAQAAIKLERWGEAVDAADRALQISEDHKAWFRKACALEALGRIDEACSCLERIEELAVGRVDRERLCQDVQHRRQRLIRASEKNASFVQR
;
A
#
# COMPACT_ATOMS: atom_id res chain seq x y z
N MET A 1 -3.30 23.86 -7.21
CA MET A 1 -2.03 23.70 -6.44
C MET A 1 -2.01 22.43 -5.59
N SER A 2 -3.16 21.95 -5.08
CA SER A 2 -3.31 20.68 -4.34
C SER A 2 -2.81 19.44 -5.10
N ASP A 3 -3.16 19.30 -6.38
CA ASP A 3 -2.86 18.07 -7.14
C ASP A 3 -1.36 17.87 -7.41
N LEU A 4 -0.64 18.98 -7.65
CA LEU A 4 0.82 18.95 -7.79
C LEU A 4 1.48 18.52 -6.47
N HIS A 5 0.93 18.96 -5.35
CA HIS A 5 1.41 18.60 -4.02
C HIS A 5 1.21 17.09 -3.75
N ALA A 6 0.05 16.53 -4.12
CA ALA A 6 -0.20 15.08 -4.03
C ALA A 6 0.75 14.27 -4.93
N ALA A 7 1.05 14.76 -6.13
CA ALA A 7 1.99 14.11 -7.04
C ALA A 7 3.43 14.06 -6.48
N ILE A 8 3.89 15.14 -5.87
CA ILE A 8 5.22 15.20 -5.24
C ILE A 8 5.29 14.24 -4.06
N LEU A 9 4.29 14.23 -3.17
CA LEU A 9 4.25 13.33 -2.02
C LEU A 9 4.23 11.85 -2.42
N LYS A 10 3.52 11.51 -3.49
CA LYS A 10 3.54 10.18 -4.11
C LYS A 10 4.93 9.77 -4.59
N ASN A 11 5.65 10.69 -5.23
CA ASN A 11 7.02 10.42 -5.69
C ASN A 11 8.00 10.33 -4.51
N LEU A 12 7.80 11.13 -3.47
CA LEU A 12 8.56 11.05 -2.22
C LEU A 12 8.37 9.68 -1.56
N ALA A 13 7.14 9.21 -1.41
CA ALA A 13 6.85 7.88 -0.87
C ALA A 13 7.54 6.78 -1.70
N GLN A 14 7.55 6.92 -3.03
CA GLN A 14 8.25 5.98 -3.92
C GLN A 14 9.77 5.98 -3.70
N ALA A 15 10.36 7.17 -3.55
CA ALA A 15 11.79 7.32 -3.31
C ALA A 15 12.16 6.75 -1.93
N ALA A 16 11.36 7.04 -0.90
CA ALA A 16 11.54 6.51 0.45
C ALA A 16 11.48 4.97 0.48
N ILE A 17 10.56 4.34 -0.26
CA ILE A 17 10.50 2.89 -0.47
C ILE A 17 11.82 2.36 -1.05
N LYS A 18 12.35 3.02 -2.09
CA LYS A 18 13.61 2.61 -2.73
C LYS A 18 14.83 2.77 -1.81
N LEU A 19 14.74 3.67 -0.85
CA LEU A 19 15.77 3.90 0.17
C LEU A 19 15.53 3.08 1.44
N GLU A 20 14.53 2.18 1.44
CA GLU A 20 14.12 1.36 2.60
C GLU A 20 13.74 2.18 3.84
N ARG A 21 13.37 3.46 3.63
CA ARG A 21 12.87 4.36 4.67
C ARG A 21 11.38 4.19 4.82
N TRP A 22 10.99 3.05 5.37
CA TRP A 22 9.59 2.61 5.38
C TRP A 22 8.66 3.56 6.15
N GLY A 23 9.11 4.10 7.30
CA GLY A 23 8.34 5.09 8.06
C GLY A 23 8.06 6.36 7.27
N GLU A 24 9.10 6.95 6.67
CA GLU A 24 8.95 8.14 5.81
C GLU A 24 8.05 7.87 4.60
N ALA A 25 8.08 6.64 4.05
CA ALA A 25 7.21 6.25 2.96
C ALA A 25 5.73 6.22 3.36
N VAL A 26 5.42 5.72 4.57
CA VAL A 26 4.06 5.74 5.13
C VAL A 26 3.60 7.18 5.33
N ASP A 27 4.41 8.02 5.97
CA ASP A 27 4.05 9.42 6.24
C ASP A 27 3.80 10.21 4.94
N ALA A 28 4.66 10.01 3.93
CA ALA A 28 4.50 10.66 2.63
C ALA A 28 3.25 10.15 1.89
N ALA A 29 2.94 8.85 1.98
CA ALA A 29 1.72 8.30 1.40
C ALA A 29 0.46 8.82 2.12
N ASP A 30 0.46 8.91 3.44
CA ASP A 30 -0.66 9.43 4.23
C ASP A 30 -0.94 10.89 3.93
N ARG A 31 0.10 11.72 3.85
CA ARG A 31 -0.04 13.12 3.42
C ARG A 31 -0.58 13.23 1.99
N ALA A 32 -0.23 12.32 1.09
CA ALA A 32 -0.78 12.31 -0.26
C ALA A 32 -2.28 11.97 -0.25
N LEU A 33 -2.68 11.01 0.59
CA LEU A 33 -4.06 10.55 0.75
C LEU A 33 -4.97 11.62 1.40
N GLN A 34 -4.42 12.48 2.26
CA GLN A 34 -5.15 13.64 2.80
C GLN A 34 -5.56 14.65 1.73
N ILE A 35 -4.84 14.70 0.60
CA ILE A 35 -5.10 15.63 -0.48
C ILE A 35 -6.01 15.01 -1.54
N SER A 36 -5.76 13.75 -1.89
CA SER A 36 -6.51 13.03 -2.91
C SER A 36 -6.47 11.53 -2.63
N GLU A 37 -7.65 10.90 -2.63
CA GLU A 37 -7.73 9.44 -2.62
C GLU A 37 -7.22 8.89 -3.96
N ASP A 38 -6.00 8.34 -3.94
CA ASP A 38 -5.35 7.74 -5.10
C ASP A 38 -4.87 6.33 -4.76
N HIS A 39 -5.31 5.35 -5.55
CA HIS A 39 -4.85 3.96 -5.48
C HIS A 39 -3.32 3.82 -5.44
N LYS A 40 -2.56 4.69 -6.13
CA LYS A 40 -1.09 4.64 -6.11
C LYS A 40 -0.50 5.03 -4.76
N ALA A 41 -1.14 5.95 -4.03
CA ALA A 41 -0.69 6.32 -2.70
C ALA A 41 -1.01 5.20 -1.70
N TRP A 42 -2.21 4.62 -1.76
CA TRP A 42 -2.58 3.42 -1.00
C TRP A 42 -1.63 2.24 -1.26
N PHE A 43 -1.27 2.00 -2.51
CA PHE A 43 -0.36 0.91 -2.87
C PHE A 43 1.04 1.11 -2.28
N ARG A 44 1.55 2.35 -2.30
CA ARG A 44 2.85 2.69 -1.69
C ARG A 44 2.82 2.53 -0.17
N LYS A 45 1.73 2.97 0.47
CA LYS A 45 1.51 2.74 1.90
C LYS A 45 1.50 1.26 2.24
N ALA A 46 0.76 0.44 1.48
CA ALA A 46 0.72 -1.01 1.66
C ALA A 46 2.11 -1.66 1.54
N CYS A 47 2.92 -1.26 0.55
CA CYS A 47 4.29 -1.76 0.38
C CYS A 47 5.18 -1.41 1.59
N ALA A 48 5.08 -0.18 2.09
CA ALA A 48 5.88 0.26 3.23
C ALA A 48 5.46 -0.43 4.54
N LEU A 49 4.16 -0.63 4.74
CA LEU A 49 3.62 -1.36 5.90
C LEU A 49 3.98 -2.85 5.88
N GLU A 50 3.97 -3.48 4.70
CA GLU A 50 4.48 -4.85 4.49
C GLU A 50 5.93 -4.96 4.97
N ALA A 51 6.79 -4.03 4.56
CA ALA A 51 8.20 -4.04 4.95
C ALA A 51 8.42 -3.77 6.46
N LEU A 52 7.48 -3.06 7.10
CA LEU A 52 7.45 -2.85 8.56
C LEU A 52 6.85 -4.03 9.33
N GLY A 53 6.37 -5.08 8.65
CA GLY A 53 5.71 -6.23 9.29
C GLY A 53 4.28 -5.94 9.77
N ARG A 54 3.72 -4.77 9.43
CA ARG A 54 2.34 -4.37 9.78
C ARG A 54 1.36 -4.93 8.74
N ILE A 55 1.26 -6.26 8.70
CA ILE A 55 0.57 -6.99 7.63
C ILE A 55 -0.92 -6.69 7.58
N ASP A 56 -1.60 -6.59 8.73
CA ASP A 56 -3.04 -6.31 8.79
C ASP A 56 -3.37 -4.95 8.15
N GLU A 57 -2.61 -3.93 8.49
CA GLU A 57 -2.79 -2.58 7.94
C GLU A 57 -2.44 -2.50 6.45
N ALA A 58 -1.42 -3.26 6.01
CA ALA A 58 -1.11 -3.40 4.59
C ALA A 58 -2.30 -4.03 3.83
N CYS A 59 -2.95 -5.04 4.40
CA CYS A 59 -4.13 -5.68 3.83
C CYS A 59 -5.32 -4.71 3.75
N SER A 60 -5.58 -3.91 4.78
CA SER A 60 -6.63 -2.89 4.76
C SER A 60 -6.36 -1.81 3.70
N CYS A 61 -5.10 -1.42 3.48
CA CYS A 61 -4.75 -0.50 2.39
C CYS A 61 -5.04 -1.09 1.01
N LEU A 62 -4.80 -2.40 0.83
CA LEU A 62 -5.10 -3.12 -0.41
C LEU A 62 -6.62 -3.21 -0.64
N GLU A 63 -7.42 -3.51 0.39
CA GLU A 63 -8.88 -3.50 0.31
C GLU A 63 -9.42 -2.14 -0.14
N ARG A 64 -8.85 -1.05 0.39
CA ARG A 64 -9.26 0.31 0.01
C ARG A 64 -9.00 0.61 -1.47
N ILE A 65 -7.96 0.01 -2.07
CA ILE A 65 -7.70 0.14 -3.51
C ILE A 65 -8.83 -0.51 -4.32
N GLU A 66 -9.33 -1.67 -3.89
CA GLU A 66 -10.43 -2.37 -4.57
C GLU A 66 -11.73 -1.55 -4.52
N GLU A 67 -12.01 -0.92 -3.39
CA GLU A 67 -13.15 -0.01 -3.22
C GLU A 67 -13.06 1.22 -4.13
N LEU A 68 -11.86 1.80 -4.26
CA LEU A 68 -11.61 2.95 -5.13
C LEU A 68 -11.58 2.59 -6.63
N ALA A 69 -11.43 1.31 -6.97
CA ALA A 69 -11.42 0.85 -8.36
C ALA A 69 -12.82 0.77 -8.98
N VAL A 70 -13.89 1.03 -8.22
CA VAL A 70 -15.27 1.00 -8.74
C VAL A 70 -15.43 2.01 -9.87
N GLY A 71 -15.74 1.52 -11.08
CA GLY A 71 -15.91 2.34 -12.28
C GLY A 71 -14.66 2.47 -13.16
N ARG A 72 -13.52 1.89 -12.78
CA ARG A 72 -12.33 1.84 -13.64
C ARG A 72 -12.44 0.76 -14.71
N VAL A 73 -12.01 1.07 -15.93
CA VAL A 73 -11.96 0.11 -17.05
C VAL A 73 -11.01 -1.06 -16.72
N ASP A 74 -9.91 -0.77 -16.03
CA ASP A 74 -8.90 -1.74 -15.62
C ASP A 74 -9.16 -2.36 -14.22
N ARG A 75 -10.37 -2.20 -13.68
CA ARG A 75 -10.73 -2.67 -12.32
C ARG A 75 -10.40 -4.14 -12.10
N GLU A 76 -10.79 -5.01 -13.01
CA GLU A 76 -10.65 -6.47 -12.83
C GLU A 76 -9.18 -6.85 -12.65
N ARG A 77 -8.31 -6.31 -13.51
CA ARG A 77 -6.85 -6.50 -13.40
C ARG A 77 -6.30 -5.93 -12.10
N LEU A 78 -6.70 -4.71 -11.74
CA LEU A 78 -6.24 -4.06 -10.52
C LEU A 78 -6.65 -4.85 -9.27
N CYS A 79 -7.90 -5.32 -9.20
CA CYS A 79 -8.39 -6.16 -8.12
C CYS A 79 -7.62 -7.49 -8.06
N GLN A 80 -7.39 -8.16 -9.19
CA GLN A 80 -6.60 -9.39 -9.22
C GLN A 80 -5.19 -9.18 -8.66
N ASP A 81 -4.50 -8.13 -9.08
CA ASP A 81 -3.14 -7.80 -8.62
C ASP A 81 -3.11 -7.56 -7.09
N VAL A 82 -4.07 -6.77 -6.61
CA VAL A 82 -4.21 -6.39 -5.19
C VAL A 82 -4.58 -7.60 -4.34
N GLN A 83 -5.53 -8.43 -4.78
CA GLN A 83 -5.93 -9.66 -4.09
C GLN A 83 -4.81 -10.69 -4.03
N HIS A 84 -4.09 -10.87 -5.15
CA HIS A 84 -2.95 -11.77 -5.19
C HIS A 84 -1.87 -11.34 -4.20
N ARG A 85 -1.58 -10.03 -4.14
CA ARG A 85 -0.64 -9.48 -3.16
C ARG A 85 -1.13 -9.70 -1.73
N ARG A 86 -2.40 -9.38 -1.43
CA ARG A 86 -3.00 -9.57 -0.10
C ARG A 86 -2.93 -11.02 0.38
N GLN A 87 -3.27 -11.98 -0.48
CA GLN A 87 -3.17 -13.41 -0.16
C GLN A 87 -1.72 -13.83 0.11
N ARG A 88 -0.75 -13.30 -0.64
CA ARG A 88 0.68 -13.57 -0.37
C ARG A 88 1.12 -13.04 0.99
N LEU A 89 0.66 -11.84 1.37
CA LEU A 89 0.96 -11.24 2.67
C LEU A 89 0.42 -12.08 3.82
N ILE A 90 -0.85 -12.48 3.75
CA ILE A 90 -1.51 -13.31 4.78
C ILE A 90 -0.74 -14.63 4.94
N ARG A 91 -0.48 -15.34 3.84
CA ARG A 91 0.28 -16.60 3.87
C ARG A 91 1.69 -16.43 4.42
N ALA A 92 2.35 -15.32 4.13
CA ALA A 92 3.68 -15.01 4.68
C ALA A 92 3.61 -14.77 6.20
N SER A 93 2.57 -14.06 6.67
CA SER A 93 2.36 -13.82 8.09
C SER A 93 2.07 -15.12 8.87
N GLU A 94 1.25 -16.02 8.32
CA GLU A 94 0.91 -17.32 8.93
C GLU A 94 2.14 -18.24 9.02
N LYS A 95 2.98 -18.24 7.97
CA LYS A 95 4.26 -18.97 7.98
C LYS A 95 5.23 -18.44 9.03
N ASN A 96 5.31 -17.12 9.19
CA ASN A 96 6.15 -16.52 10.22
C ASN A 96 5.61 -16.82 11.63
N ALA A 97 4.28 -16.77 11.83
CA ALA A 97 3.65 -17.10 13.11
C ALA A 97 3.88 -18.57 13.51
N SER A 98 3.74 -19.50 12.56
CA SER A 98 4.00 -20.94 12.80
C SER A 98 5.49 -21.26 13.03
N PHE A 99 6.41 -20.45 12.52
CA PHE A 99 7.85 -20.61 12.75
C PHE A 99 8.26 -20.13 14.15
N VAL A 100 7.63 -19.09 14.70
CA VAL A 100 7.94 -18.54 16.04
C VAL A 100 7.45 -19.44 17.19
N GLN A 101 6.54 -20.38 16.92
CA GLN A 101 6.01 -21.32 17.93
C GLN A 101 6.75 -22.67 18.01
N ARG A 102 7.93 -22.82 17.39
CA ARG A 102 8.82 -23.99 17.49
C ARG A 102 10.15 -23.63 18.10
#